data_AF-A0A382G0H4-F1
#
_entry.id   AF-A0A382G0H4-F1
#
_cell.length_a   1.000
_cell.length_b   1.000
_cell.length_c   1.000
_cell.angle_alpha   90.00
_cell.angle_beta   90.00
_cell.angle_gamma   90.00
#
_symmetry.space_group_name_H-M   'P 1'
#
loop_
_entity.id
_entity.type
_entity.pdbx_description
1 polymer ?
#
loop_
_entity_poly.entity_id
_entity_poly.type
_entity_poly.pdbx_seq_one_letter_code
_entity_poly.pdbx_strand_id
1 'polypeptide(L)'
;VSFKSIIIFIFFVLLSVYFSFLNPHEVDIHFAQGRSFHLPMIVLFLGSVLLGILIAGFLHGTLSIKKFLRNLKTAGHVKRQNQTNRKSEALLEAAENFSECGYLSKSISAYEKVLNMSPNNVNALTRLGNIVREQGDIERALELHLRAVEISPENLNSLYGLADDYCAKAIIKKEIETLEKILETDRKSPRTLYRIREVYLRLDDWTSVVDVQRKLIARI
;
A
#
# COMPACT_ATOMS: atom_id res chain seq x y z
N VAL A 1 29.33 9.30 32.26
CA VAL A 1 29.87 10.64 31.89
C VAL A 1 31.13 10.42 31.09
N SER A 2 31.23 11.00 29.88
CA SER A 2 32.41 10.83 29.03
C SER A 2 33.59 11.64 29.60
N PHE A 3 34.83 11.16 29.47
CA PHE A 3 36.04 11.90 29.86
C PHE A 3 36.08 13.32 29.27
N LYS A 4 35.57 13.49 28.04
CA LYS A 4 35.43 14.80 27.39
C LYS A 4 34.49 15.75 28.15
N SER A 5 33.42 15.21 28.75
CA SER A 5 32.45 16.00 29.52
C SER A 5 33.07 16.55 30.81
N ILE A 6 34.00 15.81 31.43
CA ILE A 6 34.69 16.23 32.65
C ILE A 6 35.66 17.39 32.35
N ILE A 7 36.43 17.29 31.26
CA ILE A 7 37.36 18.36 30.84
C ILE A 7 36.60 19.67 30.54
N ILE A 8 35.48 19.57 29.81
CA ILE A 8 34.66 20.74 29.48
C ILE A 8 34.10 21.38 30.75
N PHE A 9 33.63 20.58 31.71
CA PHE A 9 33.14 21.08 32.99
C PHE A 9 34.23 21.84 33.77
N ILE A 10 35.43 21.27 33.88
CA ILE A 10 36.56 21.91 34.56
C ILE A 10 36.94 23.23 33.89
N PHE A 11 36.96 23.27 32.55
CA PHE A 11 37.24 24.49 31.79
C PHE A 11 36.22 25.60 32.09
N PHE A 12 34.92 25.30 32.12
CA PHE A 12 33.89 26.29 32.42
C PHE A 12 33.92 26.77 33.88
N VAL A 13 34.26 25.89 34.83
CA VAL A 13 34.46 26.28 36.23
C VAL A 13 35.62 27.26 36.35
N LEU A 14 36.78 26.94 35.76
CA LEU A 14 37.95 27.82 35.76
C LEU A 14 37.68 29.15 35.06
N LEU A 15 36.97 29.12 33.93
CA LEU A 15 36.59 30.30 33.17
C LEU A 15 35.62 31.19 33.97
N SER A 16 34.66 30.59 34.69
CA SER A 16 33.74 31.31 35.59
C SER A 16 34.48 31.99 36.74
N VAL A 17 35.44 31.30 37.35
CA VAL A 17 36.29 31.86 38.42
C VAL A 17 37.13 33.03 37.87
N TYR A 18 37.75 32.86 36.71
CA TYR A 18 38.54 33.90 36.05
C TYR A 18 37.71 35.17 35.75
N PHE A 19 36.52 35.02 35.18
CA PHE A 19 35.64 36.16 34.90
C PHE A 19 35.07 36.82 36.16
N SER A 20 34.92 36.07 37.26
CA SER A 20 34.53 36.62 38.56
C SER A 20 35.58 37.61 39.10
N PHE A 21 36.87 37.36 38.84
CA PHE A 21 37.93 38.31 39.20
C PHE A 21 37.94 39.55 38.30
N LEU A 22 37.60 39.39 37.02
CA LEU A 22 37.58 40.51 36.07
C LEU A 22 36.35 41.42 36.22
N ASN A 23 35.24 40.91 36.77
CA ASN A 23 33.99 41.65 36.94
C ASN A 23 33.48 41.51 38.39
N PRO A 24 34.02 42.31 39.33
CA PRO A 24 33.66 42.24 40.75
C PRO A 24 32.30 42.89 41.06
N HIS A 25 31.56 43.35 40.04
CA HIS A 25 30.26 43.99 40.23
C HIS A 25 29.23 42.97 40.72
N GLU A 26 28.71 43.24 41.91
CA GLU A 26 27.64 42.48 42.55
C GLU A 26 26.28 43.08 42.20
N VAL A 27 25.27 42.22 42.17
CA VAL A 27 23.88 42.59 41.91
C VAL A 27 23.04 42.22 43.12
N ASP A 28 22.28 43.19 43.61
CA ASP A 28 21.40 43.03 44.77
C ASP A 28 20.04 42.55 44.31
N ILE A 29 19.70 41.30 44.64
CA ILE A 29 18.39 40.72 44.32
C ILE A 29 17.52 40.77 45.57
N HIS A 30 16.51 41.66 45.55
CA HIS A 30 15.54 41.78 46.63
C HIS A 30 14.35 40.83 46.39
N PHE A 31 14.19 39.82 47.25
CA PHE A 31 13.14 38.80 47.09
C PHE A 31 11.85 39.12 47.87
N ALA A 32 11.97 39.64 49.09
CA ALA A 32 10.85 40.08 49.93
C ALA A 32 11.38 40.96 51.08
N GLN A 33 10.48 41.70 51.76
CA GLN A 33 10.78 42.66 52.83
C GLN A 33 11.95 42.21 53.73
N GLY A 34 13.11 42.84 53.55
CA GLY A 34 14.31 42.67 54.37
C GLY A 34 15.31 41.60 53.93
N ARG A 35 15.07 40.83 52.87
CA ARG A 35 16.03 39.84 52.36
C ARG A 35 16.55 40.20 50.97
N SER A 36 17.80 40.65 50.93
CA SER A 36 18.61 40.84 49.72
C SER A 36 19.71 39.79 49.65
N PHE A 37 19.96 39.26 48.45
CA PHE A 37 21.14 38.45 48.17
C PHE A 37 22.09 39.25 47.28
N HIS A 38 23.36 39.29 47.69
CA HIS A 38 24.44 39.86 46.91
C HIS A 38 25.04 38.73 46.07
N LEU A 39 24.87 38.81 44.75
CA LEU A 39 25.39 37.79 43.83
C LEU A 39 26.29 38.45 42.78
N PRO A 40 27.46 37.86 42.48
CA PRO A 40 28.27 38.31 41.36
C PRO A 40 27.49 38.21 40.05
N MET A 41 27.57 39.24 39.21
CA MET A 41 26.84 39.29 37.92
C MET A 41 27.14 38.08 37.02
N ILE A 42 28.35 37.50 37.12
CA ILE A 42 28.75 36.31 36.37
C ILE A 42 27.91 35.07 36.71
N VAL A 43 27.43 34.95 37.95
CA VAL A 43 26.59 33.83 38.40
C VAL A 43 25.21 33.90 37.73
N LEU A 44 24.66 35.10 37.60
CA LEU A 44 23.40 35.35 36.88
C LEU A 44 23.55 35.08 35.38
N PHE A 45 24.69 35.48 34.80
CA PHE A 45 24.99 35.22 33.39
C PHE A 45 25.14 33.71 33.10
N LEU A 46 25.92 32.98 33.90
CA LEU A 46 26.01 31.52 33.76
C LEU A 46 24.65 30.84 33.97
N GLY A 47 23.86 31.31 34.94
CA GLY A 47 22.52 30.80 35.20
C GLY A 47 21.57 30.93 34.01
N SER A 48 21.57 32.08 33.32
CA SER A 48 20.71 32.31 32.14
C SER A 48 21.15 31.49 30.93
N VAL A 49 22.46 31.34 30.71
CA VAL A 49 23.01 30.47 29.65
C VAL A 49 22.65 29.01 29.92
N LEU A 50 22.80 28.53 31.15
CA LEU A 50 22.42 27.19 31.55
C LEU A 50 20.92 26.94 31.34
N LEU A 51 20.08 27.90 31.72
CA LEU A 51 18.63 27.84 31.52
C LEU A 51 18.28 27.77 30.02
N GLY A 52 18.94 28.55 29.17
CA GLY A 52 18.78 28.49 27.72
C GLY A 52 19.16 27.13 27.13
N ILE A 53 20.27 26.53 27.58
CA ILE A 53 20.71 25.19 27.17
C ILE A 53 19.69 24.12 27.60
N LEU A 54 19.16 24.22 28.82
CA LEU A 54 18.13 23.31 29.34
C LEU A 54 16.84 23.39 28.51
N ILE A 55 16.38 24.60 28.19
CA ILE A 55 15.18 24.83 27.35
C ILE A 55 15.41 24.28 25.94
N ALA A 56 16.56 24.58 25.31
CA ALA A 56 16.91 24.09 23.98
C ALA A 56 17.01 22.55 23.94
N GLY A 57 17.62 21.94 24.97
CA GLY A 57 17.70 20.49 25.12
C GLY A 57 16.33 19.85 25.30
N PHE A 58 15.44 20.47 26.08
CA PHE A 58 14.06 20.02 26.25
C PHE A 58 13.26 20.12 24.95
N LEU A 59 13.30 21.26 24.25
CA LEU A 59 12.68 21.44 22.93
C LEU A 59 13.18 20.41 21.91
N HIS A 60 14.49 20.19 21.83
CA HIS A 60 15.04 19.19 20.92
C HIS A 60 14.64 17.76 21.32
N GLY A 61 14.58 17.45 22.62
CA GLY A 61 14.15 16.16 23.14
C GLY A 61 12.67 15.87 22.86
N THR A 62 11.78 16.85 23.04
CA THR A 62 10.35 16.67 22.72
C THR A 62 10.11 16.40 21.24
N LEU A 63 10.87 17.04 20.35
CA LEU A 63 10.83 16.77 18.91
C LEU A 63 11.29 15.34 18.55
N SER A 64 12.35 14.84 19.20
CA SER A 64 12.85 13.47 18.96
C SER A 64 11.87 12.41 19.46
N ILE A 65 11.26 12.62 20.63
CA ILE A 65 10.23 11.74 21.20
C ILE A 65 8.99 11.70 20.30
N LYS A 66 8.52 12.85 19.81
CA LYS A 66 7.38 12.91 18.90
C LYS A 66 7.66 12.17 17.58
N LYS A 67 8.86 12.33 17.02
CA LYS A 67 9.29 11.61 15.81
C LYS A 67 9.39 10.10 16.05
N PHE A 68 9.93 9.68 17.19
CA PHE A 68 10.02 8.28 17.60
C PHE A 68 8.62 7.65 17.75
N LEU A 69 7.69 8.31 18.45
CA LEU A 69 6.31 7.83 18.60
C LEU A 69 5.58 7.72 17.25
N ARG A 70 5.78 8.70 16.36
CA ARG A 70 5.24 8.63 15.00
C ARG A 70 5.79 7.43 14.24
N ASN A 71 7.09 7.18 14.31
CA ASN A 71 7.74 6.04 13.66
C ASN A 71 7.30 4.70 14.25
N LEU A 72 7.09 4.62 15.58
CA LEU A 72 6.59 3.41 16.23
C LEU A 72 5.16 3.09 15.78
N LYS A 73 4.32 4.12 15.66
CA LYS A 73 2.95 4.00 15.15
C LYS A 73 2.95 3.54 13.69
N THR A 74 3.74 4.15 12.81
CA THR A 74 3.83 3.72 11.41
C THR A 74 4.41 2.31 11.28
N ALA A 75 5.46 1.97 12.04
CA ALA A 75 6.01 0.62 12.06
C ALA A 75 4.97 -0.43 12.51
N GLY A 76 4.13 -0.10 13.49
CA GLY A 76 3.01 -0.95 13.90
C GLY A 76 1.97 -1.15 12.80
N HIS A 77 1.57 -0.08 12.11
CA HIS A 77 0.65 -0.17 10.97
C HIS A 77 1.23 -0.99 9.81
N VAL A 78 2.49 -0.72 9.42
CA VAL A 78 3.18 -1.46 8.35
C VAL A 78 3.33 -2.93 8.71
N LYS A 79 3.69 -3.27 9.96
CA LYS A 79 3.81 -4.66 10.42
C LYS A 79 2.46 -5.39 10.34
N ARG A 80 1.37 -4.75 10.77
CA ARG A 80 0.01 -5.31 10.67
C ARG A 80 -0.41 -5.50 9.21
N GLN A 81 -0.18 -4.51 8.37
CA GLN A 81 -0.50 -4.59 6.94
C GLN A 81 0.29 -5.70 6.24
N ASN A 82 1.59 -5.81 6.51
CA ASN A 82 2.42 -6.89 5.98
C ASN A 82 1.95 -8.27 6.45
N GLN A 83 1.50 -8.41 7.70
CA GLN A 83 0.95 -9.66 8.20
C GLN A 83 -0.37 -10.02 7.51
N THR A 84 -1.25 -9.04 7.28
CA THR A 84 -2.49 -9.22 6.52
C THR A 84 -2.17 -9.63 5.08
N ASN A 85 -1.21 -8.97 4.41
CA ASN A 85 -0.82 -9.30 3.05
C ASN A 85 -0.27 -10.72 2.93
N ARG A 86 0.67 -11.11 3.80
CA ARG A 86 1.21 -12.48 3.84
C ARG A 86 0.12 -13.54 4.06
N LYS A 87 -0.84 -13.24 4.93
CA LYS A 87 -1.97 -14.16 5.17
C LYS A 87 -2.89 -14.23 3.95
N SER A 88 -3.11 -13.12 3.24
CA SER A 88 -3.87 -13.07 1.98
C SER A 88 -3.19 -13.89 0.89
N GLU A 89 -1.87 -13.74 0.73
CA GLU A 89 -1.05 -14.51 -0.22
C GLU A 89 -1.10 -16.02 0.08
N ALA A 90 -0.89 -16.43 1.33
CA ALA A 90 -0.98 -17.84 1.72
C ALA A 90 -2.38 -18.43 1.49
N LEU A 91 -3.45 -17.63 1.67
CA LEU A 91 -4.82 -18.05 1.36
C LEU A 91 -5.04 -18.19 -0.15
N LEU A 92 -4.42 -17.32 -0.96
CA LEU A 92 -4.49 -17.39 -2.42
C LEU A 92 -3.81 -18.66 -2.94
N GLU A 93 -2.61 -18.97 -2.47
CA GLU A 93 -1.90 -20.21 -2.80
C GLU A 93 -2.71 -21.45 -2.40
N ALA A 94 -3.30 -21.44 -1.21
CA ALA A 94 -4.17 -22.54 -0.76
C ALA A 94 -5.42 -22.68 -1.64
N ALA A 95 -6.02 -21.57 -2.07
CA ALA A 95 -7.16 -21.58 -2.97
C ALA A 95 -6.80 -22.21 -4.33
N GLU A 96 -5.67 -21.79 -4.91
CA GLU A 96 -5.16 -22.33 -6.18
C GLU A 96 -4.92 -23.85 -6.08
N ASN A 97 -4.27 -24.31 -5.01
CA ASN A 97 -4.04 -25.74 -4.78
C ASN A 97 -5.35 -26.53 -4.61
N PHE A 98 -6.34 -25.99 -3.87
CA PHE A 98 -7.65 -26.63 -3.78
C PHE A 98 -8.35 -26.73 -5.14
N SER A 99 -8.22 -25.69 -5.99
CA SER A 99 -8.76 -25.70 -7.35
C SER A 99 -8.11 -26.77 -8.21
N GLU A 100 -6.78 -26.88 -8.18
CA GLU A 100 -6.02 -27.89 -8.93
C GLU A 100 -6.33 -29.32 -8.47
N CYS A 101 -6.57 -29.51 -7.17
CA CYS A 101 -6.98 -30.79 -6.61
C CYS A 101 -8.49 -31.10 -6.79
N GLY A 102 -9.26 -30.22 -7.42
CA GLY A 102 -10.71 -30.41 -7.64
C GLY A 102 -11.59 -30.18 -6.40
N TYR A 103 -11.03 -29.68 -5.29
CA TYR A 103 -11.79 -29.33 -4.09
C TYR A 103 -12.47 -27.96 -4.23
N LEU A 104 -13.39 -27.83 -5.19
CA LEU A 104 -13.99 -26.55 -5.59
C LEU A 104 -14.63 -25.76 -4.43
N SER A 105 -15.34 -26.43 -3.51
CA SER A 105 -15.96 -25.76 -2.36
C SER A 105 -14.93 -25.12 -1.41
N LYS A 106 -13.80 -25.81 -1.17
CA LYS A 106 -12.70 -25.26 -0.36
C LYS A 106 -12.00 -24.12 -1.09
N SER A 107 -11.82 -24.24 -2.40
CA SER A 107 -11.24 -23.20 -3.25
C SER A 107 -12.07 -21.91 -3.20
N ILE A 108 -13.40 -22.03 -3.36
CA ILE A 108 -14.33 -20.89 -3.27
C ILE A 108 -14.20 -20.20 -1.91
N SER A 109 -14.29 -20.97 -0.81
CA SER A 109 -14.17 -20.41 0.54
C SER A 109 -12.83 -19.71 0.77
N ALA A 110 -11.75 -20.24 0.19
CA ALA A 110 -10.43 -19.63 0.29
C ALA A 110 -10.36 -18.32 -0.52
N TYR A 111 -10.85 -18.28 -1.76
CA TYR A 111 -10.91 -17.05 -2.55
C TYR A 111 -11.80 -15.98 -1.92
N GLU A 112 -12.95 -16.35 -1.34
CA GLU A 112 -13.80 -15.41 -0.60
C GLU A 112 -13.07 -14.79 0.60
N LYS A 113 -12.27 -15.57 1.32
CA LYS A 113 -11.42 -15.05 2.41
C LYS A 113 -10.35 -14.09 1.89
N VAL A 114 -9.74 -14.38 0.75
CA VAL A 114 -8.81 -13.45 0.08
C VAL A 114 -9.53 -12.15 -0.25
N LEU A 115 -10.72 -12.20 -0.85
CA LEU A 115 -11.49 -11.01 -1.21
C LEU A 115 -11.99 -10.22 0.00
N ASN A 116 -12.28 -10.87 1.14
CA ASN A 116 -12.59 -10.17 2.38
C ASN A 116 -11.40 -9.37 2.94
N MET A 117 -10.17 -9.85 2.71
CA MET A 117 -8.94 -9.17 3.15
C MET A 117 -8.42 -8.19 2.11
N SER A 118 -8.66 -8.46 0.83
CA SER A 118 -8.17 -7.71 -0.32
C SER A 118 -9.26 -7.66 -1.39
N PRO A 119 -10.27 -6.78 -1.23
CA PRO A 119 -11.47 -6.73 -2.10
C PRO A 119 -11.17 -6.48 -3.57
N ASN A 120 -10.00 -5.92 -3.88
CA ASN A 120 -9.59 -5.56 -5.22
C ASN A 120 -8.56 -6.53 -5.80
N ASN A 121 -8.42 -7.74 -5.24
CA ASN A 121 -7.51 -8.75 -5.76
C ASN A 121 -8.07 -9.33 -7.07
N VAL A 122 -7.53 -8.86 -8.20
CA VAL A 122 -7.97 -9.25 -9.56
C VAL A 122 -7.81 -10.75 -9.80
N ASN A 123 -6.71 -11.37 -9.35
CA ASN A 123 -6.52 -12.82 -9.54
C ASN A 123 -7.60 -13.61 -8.80
N ALA A 124 -7.86 -13.27 -7.53
CA ALA A 124 -8.92 -13.93 -6.75
C ALA A 124 -10.32 -13.73 -7.36
N LEU A 125 -10.64 -12.52 -7.83
CA LEU A 125 -11.92 -12.24 -8.51
C LEU A 125 -12.08 -13.12 -9.76
N THR A 126 -11.06 -13.16 -10.62
CA THR A 126 -11.10 -13.91 -11.88
C THR A 126 -11.13 -15.42 -11.67
N ARG A 127 -10.32 -15.94 -10.73
CA ARG A 127 -10.32 -17.38 -10.43
C ARG A 127 -11.63 -17.83 -9.80
N LEU A 128 -12.17 -17.05 -8.87
CA LEU A 128 -13.48 -17.32 -8.28
C LEU A 128 -14.58 -17.25 -9.35
N GLY A 129 -14.55 -16.23 -10.21
CA GLY A 129 -15.50 -16.09 -11.32
C GLY A 129 -15.51 -17.31 -12.24
N ASN A 130 -14.34 -17.81 -12.62
CA ASN A 130 -14.22 -19.03 -13.43
C ASN A 130 -14.84 -20.25 -12.73
N ILE A 131 -14.50 -20.49 -11.45
CA ILE A 131 -15.01 -21.64 -10.69
C ILE A 131 -16.53 -21.56 -10.52
N VAL A 132 -17.05 -20.37 -10.23
CA VAL A 132 -18.49 -20.14 -10.02
C VAL A 132 -19.27 -20.31 -11.33
N ARG A 133 -18.71 -19.86 -12.47
CA ARG A 133 -19.28 -20.16 -13.80
C ARG A 133 -19.31 -21.67 -14.06
N GLU A 134 -18.24 -22.39 -13.75
CA GLU A 134 -18.18 -23.86 -13.90
C GLU A 134 -19.23 -24.58 -13.02
N GLN A 135 -19.63 -23.97 -11.90
CA GLN A 135 -20.73 -24.46 -11.06
C GLN A 135 -22.12 -24.07 -11.58
N GLY A 136 -22.20 -23.29 -12.66
CA GLY A 136 -23.44 -22.88 -13.32
C GLY A 136 -24.01 -21.54 -12.85
N ASP A 137 -23.37 -20.85 -11.90
CA ASP A 137 -23.81 -19.54 -11.41
C ASP A 137 -23.16 -18.43 -12.27
N ILE A 138 -23.69 -18.29 -13.50
CA ILE A 138 -23.15 -17.37 -14.51
C ILE A 138 -23.37 -15.91 -14.08
N GLU A 139 -24.45 -15.60 -13.36
CA GLU A 139 -24.75 -14.27 -12.84
C GLU A 139 -23.66 -13.78 -11.89
N ARG A 140 -23.29 -14.60 -10.92
CA ARG A 140 -22.23 -14.26 -9.97
C ARG A 140 -20.86 -14.22 -10.62
N ALA A 141 -20.58 -15.12 -11.57
CA ALA A 141 -19.34 -15.08 -12.34
C ALA A 141 -19.20 -13.76 -13.11
N LEU A 142 -20.28 -13.31 -13.75
CA LEU A 142 -20.33 -12.05 -14.48
C LEU A 142 -20.02 -10.85 -13.57
N GLU A 143 -20.59 -10.80 -12.37
CA GLU A 143 -20.31 -9.74 -11.40
C GLU A 143 -18.82 -9.72 -11.00
N LEU A 144 -18.25 -10.89 -10.73
CA LEU A 144 -16.85 -11.04 -10.34
C LEU A 144 -15.90 -10.61 -11.46
N HIS A 145 -16.15 -11.04 -12.70
CA HIS A 145 -15.32 -10.65 -13.84
C HIS A 145 -15.49 -9.17 -14.20
N LEU A 146 -16.70 -8.60 -14.08
CA LEU A 146 -16.91 -7.16 -14.24
C LEU A 146 -16.07 -6.36 -13.24
N ARG A 147 -16.13 -6.69 -11.94
CA ARG A 147 -15.26 -6.05 -10.94
C ARG A 147 -13.78 -6.22 -11.27
N ALA A 148 -13.37 -7.40 -11.71
CA ALA A 148 -11.98 -7.66 -12.07
C ALA A 148 -11.51 -6.76 -13.23
N VAL A 149 -12.36 -6.56 -14.24
CA VAL A 149 -12.10 -5.68 -15.40
C VAL A 149 -12.18 -4.19 -15.02
N GLU A 150 -13.05 -3.80 -14.09
CA GLU A 150 -13.08 -2.42 -13.56
C GLU A 150 -11.76 -2.06 -12.87
N ILE A 151 -11.20 -2.99 -12.10
CA ILE A 151 -9.93 -2.78 -11.38
C ILE A 151 -8.74 -2.85 -12.34
N SER A 152 -8.74 -3.81 -13.28
CA SER A 152 -7.66 -4.00 -14.25
C SER A 152 -8.23 -4.20 -15.66
N PRO A 153 -8.48 -3.10 -16.40
CA PRO A 153 -9.16 -3.13 -17.69
C PRO A 153 -8.44 -3.92 -18.78
N GLU A 154 -7.14 -4.11 -18.66
CA GLU A 154 -6.28 -4.80 -19.63
C GLU A 154 -5.92 -6.23 -19.21
N ASN A 155 -6.45 -6.71 -18.08
CA ASN A 155 -6.18 -8.08 -17.63
C ASN A 155 -6.85 -9.10 -18.57
N LEU A 156 -6.04 -9.77 -19.38
CA LEU A 156 -6.51 -10.73 -20.38
C LEU A 156 -7.34 -11.87 -19.76
N ASN A 157 -6.95 -12.40 -18.59
CA ASN A 157 -7.69 -13.49 -17.95
C ASN A 157 -9.09 -13.04 -17.54
N SER A 158 -9.22 -11.83 -16.98
CA SER A 158 -10.51 -11.25 -16.61
C SER A 158 -11.37 -10.94 -17.84
N LEU A 159 -10.77 -10.42 -18.92
CA LEU A 159 -11.48 -10.15 -20.17
C LEU A 159 -11.97 -11.44 -20.84
N TYR A 160 -11.15 -12.49 -20.86
CA TYR A 160 -11.59 -13.80 -21.38
C TYR A 160 -12.71 -14.38 -20.52
N GLY A 161 -12.59 -14.31 -19.18
CA GLY A 161 -13.65 -14.73 -18.27
C GLY A 161 -14.96 -13.97 -18.52
N LEU A 162 -14.89 -12.65 -18.71
CA LEU A 162 -16.04 -11.81 -19.03
C LEU A 162 -16.68 -12.16 -20.39
N ALA A 163 -15.85 -12.41 -21.42
CA ALA A 163 -16.34 -12.84 -22.73
C ALA A 163 -17.03 -14.22 -22.65
N ASP A 164 -16.51 -15.14 -21.83
CA ASP A 164 -17.14 -16.44 -21.59
C ASP A 164 -18.50 -16.30 -20.89
N ASP A 165 -18.62 -15.38 -19.93
CA ASP A 165 -19.90 -15.10 -19.27
C ASP A 165 -20.93 -14.49 -20.24
N TYR A 166 -20.50 -13.54 -21.08
CA TYR A 166 -21.38 -12.97 -22.11
C TYR A 166 -21.81 -14.01 -23.14
N CYS A 167 -20.90 -14.92 -23.53
CA CYS A 167 -21.22 -16.04 -24.39
C CYS A 167 -22.27 -16.95 -23.75
N ALA A 168 -22.08 -17.32 -22.47
CA ALA A 168 -22.99 -18.17 -21.72
C ALA A 168 -24.39 -17.55 -21.53
N LYS A 169 -24.46 -16.21 -21.41
CA LYS A 169 -25.73 -15.46 -21.37
C LYS A 169 -26.30 -15.08 -22.75
N ALA A 170 -25.64 -15.49 -23.84
CA ALA A 170 -25.98 -15.12 -25.21
C ALA A 170 -26.06 -13.59 -25.46
N ILE A 171 -25.26 -12.79 -24.75
CA ILE A 171 -25.19 -11.33 -24.93
C ILE A 171 -24.13 -11.01 -25.99
N ILE A 172 -24.47 -11.27 -27.25
CA ILE A 172 -23.55 -11.25 -28.39
C ILE A 172 -22.81 -9.92 -28.55
N LYS A 173 -23.52 -8.79 -28.44
CA LYS A 173 -22.91 -7.46 -28.63
C LYS A 173 -21.75 -7.22 -27.65
N LYS A 174 -21.96 -7.50 -26.36
CA LYS A 174 -20.94 -7.31 -25.32
C LYS A 174 -19.81 -8.33 -25.42
N GLU A 175 -20.12 -9.55 -25.87
CA GLU A 175 -19.10 -10.56 -26.15
C GLU A 175 -18.12 -10.06 -27.22
N ILE A 176 -18.63 -9.56 -28.36
CA ILE A 176 -17.79 -9.02 -29.44
C ILE A 176 -16.98 -7.83 -28.95
N GLU A 177 -17.60 -6.84 -28.29
CA GLU A 177 -16.90 -5.67 -27.73
C GLU A 177 -15.75 -6.09 -26.79
N THR A 178 -15.97 -7.11 -25.96
CA THR A 178 -14.96 -7.62 -25.04
C THR A 178 -13.83 -8.35 -25.79
N LEU A 179 -14.16 -9.13 -26.81
CA LEU A 179 -13.16 -9.82 -27.66
C LEU A 179 -12.34 -8.83 -28.51
N GLU A 180 -12.95 -7.77 -29.01
CA GLU A 180 -12.24 -6.69 -29.70
C GLU A 180 -11.26 -5.99 -28.76
N LYS A 181 -11.68 -5.71 -27.51
CA LYS A 181 -10.78 -5.18 -26.49
C LYS A 181 -9.60 -6.10 -26.19
N ILE A 182 -9.83 -7.42 -26.12
CA ILE A 182 -8.74 -8.40 -26.00
C ILE A 182 -7.78 -8.30 -27.19
N LEU A 183 -8.30 -8.09 -28.41
CA LEU A 183 -7.48 -7.92 -29.61
C LEU A 183 -6.72 -6.58 -29.62
N GLU A 184 -7.20 -5.54 -28.94
CA GLU A 184 -6.42 -4.30 -28.79
C GLU A 184 -5.16 -4.51 -27.93
N THR A 185 -5.30 -5.28 -26.83
CA THR A 185 -4.21 -5.63 -25.91
C THR A 185 -3.29 -6.73 -26.50
N ASP A 186 -3.87 -7.78 -27.09
CA ASP A 186 -3.17 -8.88 -27.75
C ASP A 186 -3.53 -8.91 -29.25
N ARG A 187 -2.91 -7.98 -29.99
CA ARG A 187 -3.17 -7.74 -31.42
C ARG A 187 -2.98 -8.95 -32.32
N LYS A 188 -2.28 -9.99 -31.87
CA LYS A 188 -1.96 -11.16 -32.69
C LYS A 188 -2.61 -12.44 -32.19
N SER A 189 -3.48 -12.40 -31.18
CA SER A 189 -4.12 -13.61 -30.63
C SER A 189 -4.94 -14.37 -31.68
N PRO A 190 -4.51 -15.55 -32.15
CA PRO A 190 -5.33 -16.37 -33.05
C PRO A 190 -6.57 -16.86 -32.30
N ARG A 191 -6.42 -17.14 -31.00
CA ARG A 191 -7.52 -17.56 -30.10
C ARG A 191 -8.68 -16.57 -30.13
N THR A 192 -8.41 -15.28 -29.97
CA THR A 192 -9.45 -14.24 -29.99
C THR A 192 -10.12 -14.15 -31.36
N LEU A 193 -9.36 -14.20 -32.45
CA LEU A 193 -9.93 -14.19 -33.81
C LEU A 193 -10.81 -15.42 -34.07
N TYR A 194 -10.42 -16.61 -33.61
CA TYR A 194 -11.26 -17.79 -33.70
C TYR A 194 -12.59 -17.61 -32.96
N ARG A 195 -12.55 -17.04 -31.76
CA ARG A 195 -13.76 -16.75 -30.97
C ARG A 195 -14.67 -15.73 -31.66
N ILE A 196 -14.12 -14.62 -32.15
CA ILE A 196 -14.90 -13.62 -32.90
C ILE A 196 -15.55 -14.26 -34.13
N ARG A 197 -14.81 -15.09 -34.89
CA ARG A 197 -15.36 -15.84 -36.03
C ARG A 197 -16.51 -16.76 -35.60
N GLU A 198 -16.36 -17.47 -34.49
CA GLU A 198 -17.42 -18.33 -33.95
C GLU A 198 -18.67 -17.53 -33.55
N VAL A 199 -18.49 -16.32 -33.01
CA VAL A 199 -19.63 -15.43 -32.74
C VAL A 199 -20.36 -15.04 -34.03
N TYR A 200 -19.63 -14.65 -35.09
CA TYR A 200 -20.26 -14.30 -36.37
C TYR A 200 -20.89 -15.50 -37.09
N LEU A 201 -20.32 -16.70 -36.93
CA LEU A 201 -20.94 -17.94 -37.43
C LEU A 201 -22.27 -18.20 -36.72
N ARG A 202 -22.37 -17.99 -35.40
CA ARG A 202 -23.65 -18.09 -34.66
C ARG A 202 -24.70 -17.06 -35.10
N LEU A 203 -24.26 -15.94 -35.70
CA LEU A 203 -25.12 -14.89 -36.23
C LEU A 203 -25.47 -15.07 -37.73
N ASP A 204 -24.91 -16.09 -38.39
CA ASP A 204 -24.95 -16.26 -39.84
C ASP A 204 -24.43 -15.02 -40.63
N ASP A 205 -23.55 -14.21 -40.04
CA ASP A 205 -22.91 -13.07 -40.70
C ASP A 205 -21.67 -13.55 -41.48
N TRP A 206 -21.93 -14.12 -42.65
CA TRP A 206 -20.91 -14.63 -43.56
C TRP A 206 -19.90 -13.56 -44.00
N THR A 207 -20.32 -12.29 -44.08
CA THR A 207 -19.43 -11.19 -44.46
C THR A 207 -18.33 -11.00 -43.43
N SER A 208 -18.70 -10.84 -42.16
CA SER A 208 -17.75 -10.70 -41.06
C SER A 208 -16.92 -11.96 -40.84
N VAL A 209 -17.50 -13.16 -41.04
CA VAL A 209 -16.75 -14.44 -40.98
C VAL A 209 -15.60 -14.45 -41.98
N VAL A 210 -15.85 -14.10 -43.25
CA VAL A 210 -14.80 -14.07 -44.29
C VAL A 210 -13.72 -13.06 -43.94
N ASP A 211 -14.09 -11.87 -43.44
CA ASP A 211 -13.13 -10.86 -43.04
C ASP A 211 -12.23 -11.31 -41.88
N VAL A 212 -12.82 -11.92 -40.85
CA VAL A 212 -12.06 -12.48 -39.73
C VAL A 212 -11.18 -13.64 -40.19
N GLN A 213 -11.68 -14.50 -41.07
CA GLN A 213 -10.91 -15.61 -41.63
C GLN A 213 -9.68 -15.12 -42.43
N ARG A 214 -9.84 -14.04 -43.22
CA ARG A 214 -8.70 -13.40 -43.91
C ARG A 214 -7.67 -12.85 -42.91
N LYS A 215 -8.13 -12.17 -41.85
CA LYS A 215 -7.24 -11.68 -40.78
C LYS A 215 -6.48 -12.83 -40.10
N LEU A 216 -7.10 -13.99 -39.95
CA LEU A 216 -6.51 -15.17 -39.32
C LEU A 216 -5.45 -15.82 -40.20
N ILE A 217 -5.74 -16.01 -41.49
CA ILE A 217 -4.78 -16.56 -42.47
C ILE A 217 -3.59 -15.63 -42.68
N ALA A 218 -3.81 -14.31 -42.75
CA ALA A 218 -2.74 -13.33 -42.95
C ALA A 218 -1.76 -13.20 -41.77
N ARG A 219 -2.03 -13.88 -40.65
CA ARG A 219 -1.23 -13.82 -39.41
C ARG A 219 -0.52 -15.14 -39.08
N ILE A 220 -0.73 -16.18 -39.88
CA ILE A 220 0.02 -17.46 -39.88
C ILE A 220 1.22 -17.29 -40.81
#